data_AF-W4FS80-F1
#
_entry.id   AF-W4FS80-F1
#
_cell.length_a   1.000
_cell.length_b   1.000
_cell.length_c   1.000
_cell.angle_alpha   90.00
_cell.angle_beta   90.00
_cell.angle_gamma   90.00
#
_symmetry.space_group_name_H-M   'P 1'
#
loop_
_entity.id
_entity.type
_entity.pdbx_description
1 polymer ?
#
loop_
_entity_poly.entity_id
_entity_poly.type
_entity_poly.pdbx_seq_one_letter_code
_entity_poly.pdbx_strand_id
1 'polypeptide(L)'
;MMRAPVVVAIGLSVAVSSAVVALHVYRLMKQLQACQDALEKKESARMEERVGRTAVEKELRAILEAKLDVSAGYYVQPIATVQSCFAQCLGTPRQGLLAPLTRGRVLCHRNISPDTLDGLSDFSHVWITFVFHANTNGKNARAHDGLLRRPSSKTSHTFRAKISPPMLKRRMGIFATRTPHRPNPIGITLAKIEQVDMAAKSIWVSGLDLVEGTPVLDLKPYVPMYDSLPYSKVPTWIQQTVHSQSVVRFDEGKQDAMRQCCAAHSVHYQHEPDVMMAAIAQVLAVDVRSQMQTTKMQGKMNLLVFDNVHVKYTVEADNSLCVHDIHAALTPSSSFTSGVGPL
;
A
#
# COMPACT_ATOMS: atom_id res chain seq x y z
N MET A 1 71.64 -26.94 -75.65
CA MET A 1 71.14 -27.45 -74.36
C MET A 1 70.68 -26.26 -73.52
N MET A 2 69.37 -25.94 -73.44
CA MET A 2 68.90 -24.79 -72.65
C MET A 2 67.39 -24.80 -72.29
N ARG A 3 66.75 -25.97 -72.13
CA ARG A 3 65.27 -26.06 -71.91
C ARG A 3 64.81 -26.43 -70.49
N ALA A 4 65.70 -26.83 -69.59
CA ALA A 4 65.32 -27.25 -68.23
C ALA A 4 64.92 -26.14 -67.24
N PRO A 5 65.58 -24.95 -67.19
CA PRO A 5 65.29 -23.95 -66.15
C PRO A 5 63.97 -23.19 -66.39
N VAL A 6 63.53 -23.07 -67.64
CA VAL A 6 62.31 -22.32 -68.01
C VAL A 6 61.04 -23.08 -67.60
N VAL A 7 61.02 -24.41 -67.74
CA VAL A 7 59.85 -25.24 -67.38
C VAL A 7 59.64 -25.28 -65.87
N VAL A 8 60.73 -25.34 -65.09
CA VAL A 8 60.67 -25.30 -63.61
C VAL A 8 60.20 -23.93 -63.11
N ALA A 9 60.68 -22.84 -63.72
CA ALA A 9 60.24 -21.48 -63.37
C ALA A 9 58.75 -21.23 -63.66
N ILE A 10 58.25 -21.73 -64.81
CA ILE A 10 56.83 -21.64 -65.16
C ILE A 10 55.98 -22.48 -64.19
N GLY A 11 56.39 -23.71 -63.88
CA GLY A 11 55.69 -24.57 -62.91
C GLY A 11 55.60 -23.97 -61.50
N LEU A 12 56.69 -23.36 -61.02
CA LEU A 12 56.71 -22.63 -59.74
C LEU A 12 55.78 -21.41 -59.76
N SER A 13 55.76 -20.64 -60.84
CA SER A 13 54.88 -19.46 -60.97
C SER A 13 53.39 -19.83 -60.97
N VAL A 14 53.03 -20.94 -61.63
CA VAL A 14 51.65 -21.45 -61.67
C VAL A 14 51.24 -22.01 -60.31
N ALA A 15 52.13 -22.74 -59.63
CA ALA A 15 51.88 -23.26 -58.28
C ALA A 15 51.69 -22.15 -57.24
N VAL A 16 52.55 -21.12 -57.27
CA VAL A 16 52.43 -19.94 -56.39
C VAL A 16 51.13 -19.18 -56.67
N SER A 17 50.80 -18.96 -57.95
CA SER A 17 49.54 -18.30 -58.33
C SER A 17 48.32 -19.09 -57.86
N SER A 18 48.35 -20.41 -57.98
CA SER A 18 47.27 -21.31 -57.56
C SER A 18 47.09 -21.31 -56.03
N ALA A 19 48.20 -21.30 -55.29
CA ALA A 19 48.18 -21.19 -53.82
C ALA A 19 47.66 -19.82 -53.34
N VAL A 20 48.01 -18.73 -54.03
CA VAL A 20 47.49 -17.38 -53.73
C VAL A 20 45.97 -17.31 -53.99
N VAL A 21 45.49 -17.88 -55.09
CA VAL A 21 44.06 -17.96 -55.39
C VAL A 21 43.33 -18.81 -54.34
N ALA A 22 43.86 -19.97 -53.95
CA ALA A 22 43.26 -20.81 -52.92
C ALA A 22 43.17 -20.11 -51.56
N LEU A 23 44.22 -19.38 -51.15
CA LEU A 23 44.22 -18.57 -49.92
C LEU A 23 43.21 -17.41 -50.00
N HIS A 24 43.06 -16.80 -51.17
CA HIS A 24 42.08 -15.72 -51.38
C HIS A 24 40.65 -16.26 -51.29
N VAL A 25 40.36 -17.39 -51.95
CA VAL A 25 39.07 -18.07 -51.86
C VAL A 25 38.75 -18.48 -50.43
N TYR A 26 39.73 -19.04 -49.69
CA TYR A 26 39.55 -19.39 -48.28
C TYR A 26 39.23 -18.16 -47.42
N ARG A 27 39.91 -17.03 -47.63
CA ARG A 27 39.62 -15.77 -46.92
C ARG A 27 38.22 -15.26 -47.24
N LEU A 28 37.80 -15.29 -48.51
CA LEU A 28 36.47 -14.89 -48.93
C LEU A 28 35.39 -15.78 -48.31
N MET A 29 35.58 -17.09 -48.27
CA MET A 29 34.65 -18.01 -47.61
C MET A 29 34.54 -17.74 -46.11
N LYS A 30 35.66 -17.44 -45.44
CA LYS A 30 35.66 -17.09 -44.01
C LYS A 30 34.96 -15.75 -43.75
N GLN A 31 35.16 -14.76 -44.62
CA GLN A 31 34.45 -13.48 -44.54
C GLN A 31 32.95 -13.64 -44.81
N LEU A 32 32.57 -14.49 -45.77
CA LEU A 32 31.17 -14.79 -46.06
C LEU A 32 30.50 -15.45 -44.85
N GLN A 33 31.14 -16.44 -44.23
CA GLN A 33 30.64 -17.09 -43.02
C GLN A 33 30.48 -16.07 -41.88
N ALA A 34 31.51 -15.24 -41.62
CA ALA A 34 31.44 -14.21 -40.58
C ALA A 34 30.32 -13.18 -40.86
N CYS A 35 30.07 -12.82 -42.11
CA CYS A 35 28.97 -11.94 -42.51
C CYS A 35 27.60 -12.61 -42.32
N GLN A 36 27.48 -13.92 -42.62
CA GLN A 36 26.25 -14.69 -42.41
C GLN A 36 25.92 -14.81 -40.92
N ASP A 37 26.89 -15.16 -40.08
CA ASP A 37 26.70 -15.27 -38.63
C ASP A 37 26.32 -13.90 -38.02
N ALA A 38 26.94 -12.81 -38.51
CA ALA A 38 26.62 -11.45 -38.07
C ALA A 38 25.22 -10.99 -38.52
N LEU A 39 24.76 -11.45 -39.69
CA LEU A 39 23.41 -11.18 -40.19
C LEU A 39 22.37 -11.91 -39.34
N GLU A 40 22.56 -13.21 -39.09
CA GLU A 40 21.66 -14.03 -38.28
C GLU A 40 21.52 -13.49 -36.85
N LYS A 41 22.63 -13.05 -36.25
CA LYS A 41 22.62 -12.40 -34.93
C LYS A 41 21.87 -11.06 -34.91
N LYS A 42 21.92 -10.28 -35.99
CA LYS A 42 21.16 -9.03 -36.12
C LYS A 42 19.67 -9.30 -36.35
N GLU A 43 19.33 -10.34 -37.11
CA GLU A 43 17.96 -10.74 -37.37
C GLU A 43 17.28 -11.28 -36.12
N SER A 44 17.96 -12.12 -35.32
CA SER A 44 17.44 -12.63 -34.05
C SER A 44 17.20 -11.50 -33.04
N ALA A 45 18.16 -10.58 -32.88
CA ALA A 45 17.99 -9.41 -32.01
C ALA A 45 16.81 -8.52 -32.44
N ARG A 46 16.62 -8.32 -33.75
CA ARG A 46 15.49 -7.56 -34.30
C ARG A 46 14.16 -8.29 -34.10
N MET A 47 14.17 -9.62 -34.19
CA MET A 47 12.99 -10.45 -33.94
C MET A 47 12.60 -10.42 -32.46
N GLU A 48 13.57 -10.53 -31.55
CA GLU A 48 13.35 -10.39 -30.11
C GLU A 48 12.81 -8.99 -29.76
N GLU A 49 13.36 -7.91 -30.34
CA GLU A 49 12.84 -6.56 -30.14
C GLU A 49 11.38 -6.44 -30.64
N ARG A 50 11.07 -7.00 -31.81
CA ARG A 50 9.71 -7.02 -32.36
C ARG A 50 8.75 -7.84 -31.50
N VAL A 51 9.17 -8.99 -31.01
CA VAL A 51 8.37 -9.84 -30.11
C VAL A 51 8.14 -9.12 -28.79
N GLY A 52 9.16 -8.48 -28.21
CA GLY A 52 9.04 -7.68 -26.99
C GLY A 52 8.09 -6.50 -27.15
N ARG A 53 8.19 -5.75 -28.26
CA ARG A 53 7.25 -4.68 -28.59
C ARG A 53 5.82 -5.19 -28.77
N THR A 54 5.65 -6.31 -29.48
CA THR A 54 4.34 -6.95 -29.70
C THR A 54 3.73 -7.45 -28.40
N ALA A 55 4.54 -7.98 -27.48
CA ALA A 55 4.09 -8.45 -26.17
C ALA A 55 3.62 -7.29 -25.29
N VAL A 56 4.39 -6.20 -25.22
CA VAL A 56 4.00 -4.98 -24.50
C VAL A 56 2.75 -4.36 -25.11
N GLU A 57 2.65 -4.30 -26.43
CA GLU A 57 1.46 -3.78 -27.12
C GLU A 57 0.23 -4.66 -26.88
N LYS A 58 0.40 -5.99 -26.88
CA LYS A 58 -0.67 -6.95 -26.55
C LYS A 58 -1.11 -6.86 -25.08
N GLU A 59 -0.18 -6.65 -24.15
CA GLU A 59 -0.48 -6.42 -22.74
C GLU A 59 -1.20 -5.09 -22.53
N LEU A 60 -0.75 -4.02 -23.19
CA LEU A 60 -1.41 -2.71 -23.18
C LEU A 60 -2.84 -2.81 -23.73
N ARG A 61 -3.01 -3.56 -24.83
CA ARG A 61 -4.30 -3.80 -25.48
C ARG A 61 -5.23 -4.65 -24.61
N ALA A 62 -4.71 -5.67 -23.93
CA ALA A 62 -5.47 -6.46 -22.97
C ALA A 62 -5.90 -5.62 -21.74
N ILE A 63 -5.03 -4.73 -21.25
CA ILE A 63 -5.36 -3.76 -20.18
C ILE A 63 -6.40 -2.76 -20.68
N LEU A 64 -6.28 -2.27 -21.91
CA LEU A 64 -7.26 -1.37 -22.54
C LEU A 64 -8.61 -2.07 -22.75
N GLU A 65 -8.63 -3.29 -23.26
CA GLU A 65 -9.84 -4.11 -23.45
C GLU A 65 -10.50 -4.44 -22.10
N ALA A 66 -9.72 -4.82 -21.09
CA ALA A 66 -10.21 -5.03 -19.73
C ALA A 66 -10.70 -3.71 -19.06
N LYS A 67 -10.14 -2.55 -19.44
CA LYS A 67 -10.66 -1.23 -19.06
C LYS A 67 -11.91 -0.82 -19.84
N LEU A 68 -12.16 -1.41 -21.01
CA LEU A 68 -13.25 -1.09 -21.93
C LEU A 68 -14.51 -1.95 -21.71
N ASP A 69 -14.38 -3.16 -21.14
CA ASP A 69 -15.55 -3.95 -20.68
C ASP A 69 -16.11 -3.40 -19.35
N VAL A 70 -16.70 -2.21 -19.44
CA VAL A 70 -17.36 -1.50 -18.32
C VAL A 70 -18.69 -2.11 -17.91
N SER A 71 -19.10 -3.24 -18.49
CA SER A 71 -20.39 -3.89 -18.19
C SER A 71 -20.48 -4.42 -16.76
N ALA A 72 -19.33 -4.75 -16.15
CA ALA A 72 -19.21 -5.28 -14.78
C ALA A 72 -18.61 -4.29 -13.76
N GLY A 73 -18.11 -3.12 -14.19
CA GLY A 73 -17.53 -2.10 -13.32
C GLY A 73 -16.23 -1.47 -13.87
N TYR A 74 -15.61 -0.60 -13.07
CA TYR A 74 -14.33 0.03 -13.41
C TYR A 74 -13.18 -0.68 -12.71
N TYR A 75 -12.14 -1.02 -13.48
CA TYR A 75 -10.88 -1.50 -12.92
C TYR A 75 -10.01 -0.32 -12.48
N VAL A 76 -9.66 -0.29 -11.19
CA VAL A 76 -8.79 0.74 -10.60
C VAL A 76 -7.58 0.07 -9.95
N GLN A 77 -6.38 0.48 -10.34
CA GLN A 77 -5.13 -0.03 -9.78
C GLN A 77 -4.64 0.89 -8.65
N PRO A 78 -4.12 0.34 -7.55
CA PRO A 78 -3.43 1.15 -6.55
C PRO A 78 -2.17 1.79 -7.13
N ILE A 79 -1.90 3.02 -6.71
CA ILE A 79 -0.71 3.79 -7.10
C ILE A 79 0.36 3.79 -6.00
N ALA A 80 -0.02 3.47 -4.76
CA ALA A 80 0.87 3.44 -3.62
C ALA A 80 0.39 2.44 -2.57
N THR A 81 1.27 2.11 -1.63
CA THR A 81 0.98 1.27 -0.46
C THR A 81 1.36 2.02 0.80
N VAL A 82 0.51 1.96 1.83
CA VAL A 82 0.77 2.57 3.13
C VAL A 82 1.68 1.68 3.98
N GLN A 83 2.70 2.30 4.58
CA GLN A 83 3.44 1.80 5.73
C GLN A 83 2.97 2.59 6.96
N SER A 84 2.46 1.92 7.99
CA SER A 84 1.67 2.52 9.07
C SER A 84 2.14 2.07 10.44
N CYS A 85 1.98 2.95 11.43
CA CYS A 85 2.05 2.57 12.84
C CYS A 85 0.90 1.65 13.30
N PHE A 86 0.00 1.20 12.42
CA PHE A 86 -1.09 0.28 12.75
C PHE A 86 -0.96 -1.05 12.00
N ALA A 87 -0.46 -2.09 12.66
CA ALA A 87 -0.38 -3.43 12.08
C ALA A 87 -1.76 -4.11 11.89
N GLN A 88 -2.78 -3.68 12.63
CA GLN A 88 -4.12 -4.28 12.63
C GLN A 88 -5.21 -3.21 12.78
N CYS A 89 -6.44 -3.54 12.37
CA CYS A 89 -7.58 -2.62 12.45
C CYS A 89 -7.97 -2.27 13.91
N LEU A 90 -7.69 -3.17 14.85
CA LEU A 90 -7.96 -2.92 16.26
C LEU A 90 -6.94 -1.92 16.81
N GLY A 91 -7.42 -0.78 17.27
CA GLY A 91 -6.57 0.32 17.74
C GLY A 91 -6.22 1.35 16.66
N THR A 92 -6.68 1.17 15.42
CA THR A 92 -6.67 2.25 14.43
C THR A 92 -7.75 3.28 14.79
N PRO A 93 -7.45 4.58 14.83
CA PRO A 93 -8.45 5.60 15.13
C PRO A 93 -9.54 5.59 14.06
N ARG A 94 -10.73 6.02 14.47
CA ARG A 94 -11.91 6.10 13.59
C ARG A 94 -11.70 7.00 12.38
N GLN A 95 -10.97 8.10 12.60
CA GLN A 95 -10.64 9.16 11.67
C GLN A 95 -9.28 9.71 12.09
N GLY A 96 -8.39 9.95 11.13
CA GLY A 96 -7.00 10.34 11.38
C GLY A 96 -6.86 11.62 12.22
N LEU A 97 -7.69 12.62 11.96
CA LEU A 97 -7.71 13.90 12.69
C LEU A 97 -8.10 13.77 14.18
N LEU A 98 -8.66 12.64 14.62
CA LEU A 98 -8.92 12.39 16.04
C LEU A 98 -7.64 12.04 16.82
N ALA A 99 -6.60 11.57 16.11
CA ALA A 99 -5.29 11.28 16.67
C ALA A 99 -4.20 11.87 15.74
N PRO A 100 -4.06 13.20 15.68
CA PRO A 100 -3.22 13.88 14.69
C PRO A 100 -1.73 13.53 14.76
N LEU A 101 -1.25 12.96 15.87
CA LEU A 101 0.15 12.55 16.00
C LEU A 101 0.44 11.16 15.41
N THR A 102 -0.56 10.43 14.90
CA THR A 102 -0.34 9.12 14.28
C THR A 102 0.38 9.27 12.95
N ARG A 103 1.49 8.55 12.76
CA ARG A 103 2.37 8.67 11.59
C ARG A 103 2.31 7.47 10.67
N GLY A 104 2.69 7.71 9.41
CA GLY A 104 3.00 6.66 8.46
C GLY A 104 3.65 7.22 7.21
N ARG A 105 3.82 6.35 6.22
CA ARG A 105 4.43 6.67 4.94
C ARG A 105 3.58 6.10 3.81
N VAL A 106 3.26 6.93 2.82
CA VAL A 106 2.65 6.49 1.57
C VAL A 106 3.77 6.25 0.57
N LEU A 107 3.99 4.99 0.17
CA LEU A 107 5.05 4.60 -0.75
C LEU A 107 4.46 4.32 -2.14
N CYS A 108 4.78 5.17 -3.12
CA CYS A 108 4.34 5.00 -4.50
C CYS A 108 4.95 3.75 -5.13
N HIS A 109 4.17 3.08 -5.98
CA HIS A 109 4.60 1.87 -6.68
C HIS A 109 5.71 2.20 -7.68
N ARG A 110 6.46 1.16 -8.08
CA ARG A 110 7.68 1.34 -8.90
C ARG A 110 7.41 2.02 -10.25
N ASN A 111 6.26 1.75 -10.84
CA ASN A 111 5.78 2.25 -12.12
C ASN A 111 5.20 3.68 -12.06
N ILE A 112 5.07 4.28 -10.88
CA ILE A 112 4.68 5.68 -10.72
C ILE A 112 5.93 6.55 -10.75
N SER A 113 5.94 7.58 -11.63
CA SER A 113 7.06 8.52 -11.75
C SER A 113 7.22 9.33 -10.46
N PRO A 114 8.45 9.54 -9.94
CA PRO A 114 8.68 10.48 -8.83
C PRO A 114 8.07 11.87 -9.07
N ASP A 115 8.09 12.34 -10.31
CA ASP A 115 7.62 13.67 -10.70
C ASP A 115 6.14 13.91 -10.39
N THR A 116 5.34 12.85 -10.16
CA THR A 116 3.95 12.99 -9.71
C THR A 116 3.83 13.61 -8.32
N LEU A 117 4.92 13.66 -7.55
CA LEU A 117 4.99 14.26 -6.22
C LEU A 117 5.52 15.70 -6.24
N ASP A 118 5.96 16.21 -7.39
CA ASP A 118 6.48 17.57 -7.51
C ASP A 118 5.39 18.61 -7.15
N GLY A 119 5.77 19.64 -6.40
CA GLY A 119 4.86 20.65 -5.84
C GLY A 119 3.98 20.18 -4.68
N LEU A 120 3.98 18.90 -4.31
CA LEU A 120 3.15 18.40 -3.21
C LEU A 120 3.60 18.96 -1.84
N SER A 121 4.89 19.27 -1.69
CA SER A 121 5.45 19.88 -0.47
C SER A 121 4.93 21.29 -0.18
N ASP A 122 4.32 21.96 -1.17
CA ASP A 122 3.74 23.29 -0.98
C ASP A 122 2.41 23.24 -0.20
N PHE A 123 1.83 22.04 -0.07
CA PHE A 123 0.60 21.80 0.66
C PHE A 123 0.89 21.24 2.04
N SER A 124 0.13 21.70 3.03
CA SER A 124 0.23 21.16 4.39
C SER A 124 -0.47 19.81 4.54
N HIS A 125 -1.46 19.50 3.71
CA HIS A 125 -2.30 18.31 3.84
C HIS A 125 -2.64 17.70 2.48
N VAL A 126 -2.89 16.40 2.50
CA VAL A 126 -3.25 15.61 1.33
C VAL A 126 -4.46 14.72 1.64
N TRP A 127 -5.41 14.69 0.72
CA TRP A 127 -6.44 13.66 0.66
C TRP A 127 -5.84 12.38 0.12
N ILE A 128 -5.98 11.31 0.88
CA ILE A 128 -5.58 9.96 0.48
C ILE A 128 -6.86 9.17 0.24
N THR A 129 -7.07 8.72 -1.00
CA THR A 129 -8.15 7.79 -1.34
C THR A 129 -7.61 6.37 -1.34
N PHE A 130 -8.25 5.45 -0.63
CA PHE A 130 -7.69 4.12 -0.35
C PHE A 130 -8.74 3.01 -0.33
N VAL A 131 -8.30 1.76 -0.28
CA VAL A 131 -9.17 0.58 -0.19
C VAL A 131 -9.13 -0.05 1.20
N PHE A 132 -10.30 -0.32 1.81
CA PHE A 132 -10.42 -1.11 3.04
C PHE A 132 -10.13 -2.60 2.80
N HIS A 133 -8.87 -2.93 2.48
CA HIS A 133 -8.42 -4.27 2.10
C HIS A 133 -8.54 -5.30 3.24
N ALA A 134 -8.37 -4.86 4.50
CA ALA A 134 -8.48 -5.71 5.69
C ALA A 134 -9.94 -5.95 6.14
N ASN A 135 -10.94 -5.57 5.32
CA ASN A 135 -12.34 -5.77 5.66
C ASN A 135 -12.76 -7.25 5.42
N THR A 136 -12.59 -8.09 6.43
CA THR A 136 -12.79 -9.55 6.34
C THR A 136 -14.25 -10.04 6.39
N ASN A 137 -15.22 -9.15 6.59
CA ASN A 137 -16.64 -9.52 6.69
C ASN A 137 -17.29 -9.78 5.31
N GLY A 138 -16.89 -10.87 4.66
CA GLY A 138 -17.30 -11.27 3.31
C GLY A 138 -18.80 -11.49 3.09
N LYS A 139 -19.61 -11.62 4.16
CA LYS A 139 -21.09 -11.71 4.08
C LYS A 139 -21.77 -10.37 3.77
N ASN A 140 -21.08 -9.24 3.98
CA ASN A 140 -21.65 -7.89 3.79
C ASN A 140 -20.95 -7.08 2.69
N ALA A 141 -20.07 -7.68 1.88
CA ALA A 141 -19.20 -6.95 0.95
C ALA A 141 -19.64 -7.01 -0.52
N ARG A 142 -20.73 -7.71 -0.86
CA ARG A 142 -21.02 -8.10 -2.25
C ARG A 142 -22.33 -7.49 -2.73
N ALA A 143 -22.28 -6.22 -3.14
CA ALA A 143 -23.41 -5.51 -3.74
C ALA A 143 -23.54 -5.75 -5.24
N HIS A 144 -22.43 -6.07 -5.92
CA HIS A 144 -22.38 -6.26 -7.37
C HIS A 144 -22.76 -7.70 -7.75
N ASP A 145 -23.51 -7.84 -8.83
CA ASP A 145 -24.00 -9.12 -9.35
C ASP A 145 -22.85 -10.07 -9.75
N GLY A 146 -23.11 -11.38 -9.68
CA GLY A 146 -22.22 -12.41 -10.25
C GLY A 146 -21.29 -13.16 -9.29
N LEU A 147 -21.15 -12.73 -8.02
CA LEU A 147 -20.24 -13.41 -7.07
C LEU A 147 -20.87 -14.54 -6.25
N LEU A 148 -22.20 -14.67 -6.21
CA LEU A 148 -22.92 -15.85 -5.70
C LEU A 148 -24.29 -15.97 -6.36
N ARG A 149 -24.50 -17.05 -7.13
CA ARG A 149 -25.80 -17.45 -7.66
C ARG A 149 -26.67 -17.95 -6.49
N ARG A 150 -27.55 -17.09 -5.94
CA ARG A 150 -28.65 -17.56 -5.05
C ARG A 150 -29.99 -17.45 -5.79
N PRO A 151 -30.48 -18.54 -6.38
CA PRO A 151 -31.70 -18.54 -7.18
C PRO A 151 -32.95 -18.81 -6.33
N SER A 152 -33.24 -18.02 -5.27
CA SER A 152 -34.50 -18.24 -4.54
C SER A 152 -35.03 -17.12 -3.63
N SER A 153 -34.44 -15.91 -3.59
CA SER A 153 -34.97 -14.85 -2.73
C SER A 153 -35.75 -13.80 -3.54
N LYS A 154 -37.01 -13.56 -3.17
CA LYS A 154 -37.89 -12.50 -3.72
C LYS A 154 -37.40 -11.07 -3.44
N THR A 155 -36.27 -10.90 -2.75
CA THR A 155 -35.64 -9.58 -2.52
C THR A 155 -34.38 -9.43 -3.37
N SER A 156 -34.38 -8.44 -4.26
CA SER A 156 -33.29 -8.10 -5.20
C SER A 156 -32.00 -7.62 -4.52
N HIS A 157 -31.99 -7.35 -3.21
CA HIS A 157 -30.85 -6.74 -2.52
C HIS A 157 -29.90 -7.79 -1.90
N THR A 158 -28.65 -7.81 -2.37
CA THR A 158 -27.57 -8.71 -1.91
C THR A 158 -26.69 -8.12 -0.81
N PHE A 159 -26.85 -6.83 -0.49
CA PHE A 159 -25.98 -6.07 0.41
C PHE A 159 -26.71 -5.56 1.67
N ARG A 160 -26.03 -5.64 2.83
CA ARG A 160 -26.57 -5.16 4.11
C ARG A 160 -26.51 -3.63 4.20
N ALA A 161 -27.59 -2.97 3.81
CA ALA A 161 -27.66 -1.51 3.67
C ALA A 161 -27.60 -0.69 4.97
N LYS A 162 -27.64 -1.29 6.17
CA LYS A 162 -27.64 -0.58 7.45
C LYS A 162 -26.62 -1.12 8.46
N ILE A 163 -26.04 -0.24 9.28
CA ILE A 163 -25.13 -0.57 10.40
C ILE A 163 -25.59 0.12 11.70
N SER A 164 -25.07 -0.29 12.85
CA SER A 164 -25.29 0.40 14.14
C SER A 164 -24.04 1.20 14.49
N PRO A 165 -24.05 2.54 14.38
CA PRO A 165 -22.93 3.35 14.84
C PRO A 165 -22.74 3.23 16.36
N PRO A 166 -21.50 3.31 16.89
CA PRO A 166 -21.17 3.04 18.29
C PRO A 166 -22.00 3.83 19.33
N MET A 167 -22.31 5.10 19.05
CA MET A 167 -23.05 5.97 19.99
C MET A 167 -24.53 6.12 19.65
N LEU A 168 -24.99 5.47 18.58
CA LEU A 168 -26.37 5.58 18.13
C LEU A 168 -27.11 4.28 18.42
N LYS A 169 -28.11 4.34 19.30
CA LYS A 169 -28.97 3.21 19.69
C LYS A 169 -29.90 2.70 18.57
N ARG A 170 -29.71 3.14 17.32
CA ARG A 170 -30.49 2.73 16.15
C ARG A 170 -29.59 2.51 14.94
N ARG A 171 -30.07 1.71 13.99
CA ARG A 171 -29.36 1.44 12.74
C ARG A 171 -29.50 2.59 11.73
N MET A 172 -28.42 2.90 11.03
CA MET A 172 -28.34 3.91 9.98
C MET A 172 -27.95 3.28 8.65
N GLY A 173 -28.40 3.88 7.55
CA GLY A 173 -27.95 3.51 6.21
C GLY A 173 -26.44 3.69 6.06
N ILE A 174 -25.77 2.76 5.38
CA ILE A 174 -24.31 2.79 5.24
C ILE A 174 -23.79 4.09 4.62
N PHE A 175 -24.52 4.68 3.67
CA PHE A 175 -24.16 5.92 2.99
C PHE A 175 -24.29 7.17 3.90
N ALA A 176 -25.05 7.07 5.00
CA ALA A 176 -25.11 8.11 6.03
C ALA A 176 -24.01 7.95 7.09
N THR A 177 -23.04 7.05 6.88
CA THR A 177 -21.96 6.73 7.82
C THR A 177 -20.62 6.59 7.09
N ARG A 178 -19.50 6.56 7.82
CA ARG A 178 -18.16 6.26 7.28
C ARG A 178 -17.72 4.82 7.52
N THR A 179 -18.65 3.87 7.52
CA THR A 179 -18.32 2.45 7.73
C THR A 179 -17.42 1.90 6.61
N PRO A 180 -16.45 1.02 6.91
CA PRO A 180 -15.66 0.33 5.88
C PRO A 180 -16.48 -0.71 5.09
N HIS A 181 -17.61 -1.19 5.62
CA HIS A 181 -18.49 -2.16 4.94
C HIS A 181 -19.38 -1.44 3.92
N ARG A 182 -18.87 -1.30 2.69
CA ARG A 182 -19.52 -0.59 1.57
C ARG A 182 -19.49 -1.43 0.29
N PRO A 183 -20.40 -1.19 -0.68
CA PRO A 183 -20.38 -1.81 -2.00
C PRO A 183 -19.00 -1.72 -2.68
N ASN A 184 -18.46 -0.51 -2.69
CA ASN A 184 -17.07 -0.23 -3.04
C ASN A 184 -16.38 0.18 -1.74
N PRO A 185 -15.45 -0.63 -1.21
CA PRO A 185 -14.77 -0.39 0.06
C PRO A 185 -13.70 0.68 -0.08
N ILE A 186 -14.08 1.86 -0.60
CA ILE A 186 -13.21 3.01 -0.80
C ILE A 186 -13.37 3.96 0.39
N GLY A 187 -12.25 4.34 0.97
CA GLY A 187 -12.14 5.34 2.02
C GLY A 187 -11.44 6.60 1.54
N ILE A 188 -11.62 7.68 2.30
CA ILE A 188 -10.87 8.92 2.16
C ILE A 188 -10.35 9.30 3.54
N THR A 189 -9.12 9.78 3.60
CA THR A 189 -8.54 10.34 4.83
C THR A 189 -7.77 11.61 4.50
N LEU A 190 -7.82 12.58 5.42
CA LEU A 190 -7.04 13.81 5.33
C LEU A 190 -5.85 13.65 6.25
N ALA A 191 -4.65 13.64 5.68
CA ALA A 191 -3.41 13.51 6.44
C ALA A 191 -2.56 14.77 6.25
N LYS A 192 -1.82 15.15 7.29
CA LYS A 192 -0.84 16.22 7.21
C LYS A 192 0.42 15.69 6.53
N ILE A 193 0.96 16.44 5.58
CA ILE A 193 2.26 16.13 4.95
C ILE A 193 3.35 16.60 5.90
N GLU A 194 4.22 15.68 6.32
CA GLU A 194 5.42 16.00 7.10
C GLU A 194 6.64 16.14 6.19
N GLN A 195 6.74 15.28 5.17
CA GLN A 195 7.86 15.30 4.22
C GLN A 195 7.46 14.62 2.91
N VAL A 196 7.95 15.17 1.79
CA VAL A 196 7.92 14.51 0.47
C VAL A 196 9.33 14.05 0.13
N ASP A 197 9.50 12.77 -0.18
CA ASP A 197 10.77 12.16 -0.59
C ASP A 197 10.66 11.68 -2.03
N MET A 198 11.19 12.50 -2.96
CA MET A 198 11.20 12.22 -4.39
C MET A 198 12.02 10.96 -4.73
N ALA A 199 13.16 10.76 -4.06
CA ALA A 199 14.06 9.64 -4.34
C ALA A 199 13.45 8.30 -3.93
N ALA A 200 12.82 8.25 -2.75
CA ALA A 200 12.10 7.08 -2.28
C ALA A 200 10.70 6.95 -2.90
N LYS A 201 10.20 7.98 -3.61
CA LYS A 201 8.83 8.09 -4.12
C LYS A 201 7.80 7.91 -3.01
N SER A 202 7.97 8.66 -1.93
CA SER A 202 7.16 8.49 -0.73
C SER A 202 6.79 9.80 -0.07
N ILE A 203 5.70 9.78 0.69
CA ILE A 203 5.23 10.92 1.47
C ILE A 203 5.10 10.45 2.91
N TRP A 204 5.80 11.10 3.82
CA TRP A 204 5.60 10.94 5.25
C TRP A 204 4.44 11.81 5.70
N VAL A 205 3.51 11.20 6.44
CA VAL A 205 2.27 11.84 6.83
C VAL A 205 1.96 11.63 8.31
N SER A 206 1.24 12.59 8.90
CA SER A 206 0.64 12.47 10.24
C SER A 206 -0.88 12.64 10.22
N GLY A 207 -1.54 12.25 11.31
CA GLY A 207 -2.99 12.09 11.37
C GLY A 207 -3.48 10.94 10.50
N LEU A 208 -2.76 9.82 10.48
CA LEU A 208 -3.10 8.63 9.71
C LEU A 208 -4.11 7.72 10.45
N ASP A 209 -5.05 7.13 9.72
CA ASP A 209 -6.02 6.14 10.21
C ASP A 209 -6.10 4.89 9.33
N LEU A 210 -4.98 4.56 8.68
CA LEU A 210 -4.85 3.46 7.73
C LEU A 210 -3.99 2.35 8.33
N VAL A 211 -4.36 1.09 8.11
CA VAL A 211 -3.54 -0.05 8.56
C VAL A 211 -2.39 -0.32 7.59
N GLU A 212 -1.36 -1.00 8.07
CA GLU A 212 -0.21 -1.46 7.28
C GLU A 212 -0.67 -2.15 6.00
N GLY A 213 -0.01 -1.87 4.88
CA GLY A 213 -0.29 -2.47 3.58
C GLY A 213 -1.53 -1.90 2.88
N THR A 214 -2.17 -0.85 3.42
CA THR A 214 -3.36 -0.27 2.79
C THR A 214 -3.09 0.22 1.36
N PRO A 215 -3.81 -0.26 0.34
CA PRO A 215 -3.65 0.21 -1.03
C PRO A 215 -4.24 1.62 -1.21
N VAL A 216 -3.45 2.53 -1.79
CA VAL A 216 -3.85 3.90 -2.12
C VAL A 216 -4.22 3.96 -3.60
N LEU A 217 -5.38 4.52 -3.90
CA LEU A 217 -5.89 4.70 -5.25
C LEU A 217 -5.53 6.07 -5.83
N ASP A 218 -5.49 7.10 -4.99
CA ASP A 218 -5.31 8.48 -5.45
C ASP A 218 -4.83 9.40 -4.32
N LEU A 219 -4.14 10.48 -4.69
CA LEU A 219 -3.64 11.53 -3.82
C LEU A 219 -4.07 12.89 -4.38
N LYS A 220 -4.65 13.75 -3.54
CA LYS A 220 -5.02 15.12 -3.95
C LYS A 220 -4.65 16.13 -2.87
N PRO A 221 -4.08 17.29 -3.23
CA PRO A 221 -3.83 18.33 -2.25
C PRO A 221 -5.13 18.80 -1.61
N TYR A 222 -5.10 19.07 -0.30
CA TYR A 222 -6.20 19.73 0.39
C TYR A 222 -6.12 21.25 0.17
N VAL A 223 -7.20 21.83 -0.32
CA VAL A 223 -7.30 23.27 -0.59
C VAL A 223 -8.49 23.83 0.18
N PRO A 224 -8.26 24.53 1.31
CA PRO A 224 -9.33 25.01 2.19
C PRO A 224 -10.41 25.83 1.50
N MET A 225 -10.05 26.60 0.46
CA MET A 225 -10.94 27.50 -0.27
C MET A 225 -12.16 26.80 -0.87
N TYR A 226 -12.05 25.51 -1.20
CA TYR A 226 -13.17 24.74 -1.76
C TYR A 226 -13.39 23.37 -1.08
N ASP A 227 -12.43 22.86 -0.32
CA ASP A 227 -12.62 21.64 0.46
C ASP A 227 -13.23 21.90 1.85
N SER A 228 -13.14 23.12 2.37
CA SER A 228 -13.72 23.50 3.67
C SER A 228 -15.08 24.17 3.52
N LEU A 229 -16.09 23.63 4.19
CA LEU A 229 -17.44 24.19 4.22
C LEU A 229 -17.87 24.50 5.67
N PRO A 230 -17.53 25.70 6.21
CA PRO A 230 -17.61 26.01 7.64
C PRO A 230 -19.02 26.03 8.26
N TYR A 231 -20.08 25.87 7.47
CA TYR A 231 -21.48 25.88 7.95
C TYR A 231 -22.28 24.65 7.49
N SER A 232 -21.60 23.51 7.33
CA SER A 232 -22.25 22.27 6.92
C SER A 232 -23.16 21.68 8.02
N LYS A 233 -24.30 21.12 7.60
CA LYS A 233 -25.23 20.43 8.49
C LYS A 233 -24.70 19.04 8.83
N VAL A 234 -24.37 18.82 10.10
CA VAL A 234 -23.94 17.51 10.62
C VAL A 234 -24.95 17.02 11.67
N PRO A 235 -25.39 15.74 11.64
CA PRO A 235 -26.22 15.19 12.69
C PRO A 235 -25.57 15.24 14.08
N THR A 236 -26.37 15.54 15.11
CA THR A 236 -25.90 15.67 16.50
C THR A 236 -25.18 14.43 17.03
N TRP A 237 -25.62 13.23 16.64
CA TRP A 237 -24.98 11.98 17.05
C TRP A 237 -23.56 11.79 16.49
N ILE A 238 -23.22 12.43 15.35
CA ILE A 238 -21.84 12.47 14.86
C ILE A 238 -21.04 13.49 15.67
N GLN A 239 -21.60 14.68 15.91
CA GLN A 239 -20.93 15.73 16.69
C GLN A 239 -20.55 15.23 18.09
N GLN A 240 -21.47 14.58 18.81
CA GLN A 240 -21.22 14.00 20.13
C GLN A 240 -20.08 12.96 20.12
N THR A 241 -19.93 12.23 19.01
CA THR A 241 -18.91 11.21 18.86
C THR A 241 -17.50 11.78 18.74
N VAL A 242 -17.35 12.97 18.15
CA VAL A 242 -16.05 13.66 17.98
C VAL A 242 -15.55 14.22 19.30
N HIS A 243 -16.45 14.64 20.20
CA HIS A 243 -16.08 15.28 21.48
C HIS A 243 -15.84 14.29 22.62
N SER A 244 -16.22 13.02 22.46
CA SER A 244 -16.01 12.00 23.49
C SER A 244 -14.56 11.52 23.48
N GLN A 245 -13.77 11.94 24.46
CA GLN A 245 -12.40 11.50 24.69
C GLN A 245 -12.25 10.95 26.10
N SER A 246 -11.65 9.76 26.22
CA SER A 246 -11.26 9.22 27.53
C SER A 246 -9.98 9.87 28.02
N VAL A 247 -9.88 10.05 29.34
CA VAL A 247 -8.62 10.48 29.97
C VAL A 247 -7.64 9.31 29.94
N VAL A 248 -6.44 9.53 29.40
CA VAL A 248 -5.36 8.54 29.37
C VAL A 248 -4.22 9.02 30.26
N ARG A 249 -3.76 8.15 31.16
CA ARG A 249 -2.62 8.40 32.06
C ARG A 249 -1.56 7.33 31.85
N PHE A 250 -0.31 7.69 32.06
CA PHE A 250 0.81 6.75 32.07
C PHE A 250 1.27 6.55 33.52
N ASP A 251 1.65 5.33 33.86
CA ASP A 251 2.31 5.02 35.13
C ASP A 251 3.59 5.86 35.28
N GLU A 252 3.57 6.81 36.22
CA GLU A 252 4.66 7.77 36.47
C GLU A 252 5.99 7.06 36.76
N GLY A 253 5.95 5.90 37.43
CA GLY A 253 7.16 5.14 37.78
C GLY A 253 7.81 4.42 36.60
N LYS A 254 7.18 4.39 35.42
CA LYS A 254 7.63 3.63 34.25
C LYS A 254 7.76 4.45 32.97
N GLN A 255 7.46 5.75 33.01
CA GLN A 255 7.49 6.59 31.81
C GLN A 255 8.86 6.60 31.12
N ASP A 256 9.95 6.62 31.87
CA ASP A 256 11.30 6.59 31.30
C ASP A 256 11.61 5.27 30.60
N ALA A 257 11.19 4.14 31.17
CA ALA A 257 11.34 2.83 30.55
C ALA A 257 10.49 2.70 29.27
N MET A 258 9.25 3.19 29.32
CA MET A 258 8.35 3.23 28.15
C MET A 258 8.93 4.08 27.02
N ARG A 259 9.44 5.28 27.36
CA ARG A 259 10.10 6.21 26.44
C ARG A 259 11.33 5.58 25.80
N GLN A 260 12.17 4.91 26.59
CA GLN A 260 13.35 4.21 26.07
C GLN A 260 12.97 3.06 25.14
N CYS A 261 11.91 2.31 25.47
CA CYS A 261 11.40 1.26 24.60
C CYS A 261 10.90 1.82 23.25
N CYS A 262 10.11 2.90 23.29
CA CYS A 262 9.63 3.61 22.11
C CYS A 262 10.81 4.06 21.21
N ALA A 263 11.81 4.71 21.80
CA ALA A 263 12.99 5.19 21.09
C ALA A 263 13.78 4.06 20.41
N ALA A 264 13.85 2.88 21.04
CA ALA A 264 14.65 1.76 20.55
C ALA A 264 13.97 0.93 19.44
N HIS A 265 12.63 0.92 19.36
CA HIS A 265 11.90 -0.02 18.49
C HIS A 265 11.02 0.65 17.43
N SER A 266 10.74 1.95 17.57
CA SER A 266 9.89 2.66 16.62
C SER A 266 10.53 2.82 15.24
N VAL A 267 9.73 2.62 14.20
CA VAL A 267 10.09 2.94 12.81
C VAL A 267 9.57 4.32 12.42
N HIS A 268 8.37 4.70 12.90
CA HIS A 268 7.70 5.92 12.47
C HIS A 268 7.98 7.16 13.35
N TYR A 269 8.59 6.97 14.52
CA TYR A 269 8.88 8.00 15.51
C TYR A 269 10.35 7.96 15.94
N GLN A 270 11.25 7.61 15.01
CA GLN A 270 12.68 7.61 15.27
C GLN A 270 13.10 8.98 15.83
N HIS A 271 13.82 8.96 16.96
CA HIS A 271 14.28 10.15 17.69
C HIS A 271 13.19 11.01 18.37
N GLU A 272 11.92 10.62 18.32
CA GLU A 272 10.80 11.38 18.93
C GLU A 272 9.89 10.48 19.80
N PRO A 273 10.43 9.82 20.85
CA PRO A 273 9.65 8.91 21.70
C PRO A 273 8.51 9.60 22.45
N ASP A 274 8.64 10.88 22.80
CA ASP A 274 7.56 11.68 23.38
C ASP A 274 6.34 11.76 22.47
N VAL A 275 6.60 12.01 21.18
CA VAL A 275 5.54 12.15 20.17
C VAL A 275 4.84 10.81 20.00
N MET A 276 5.58 9.70 20.05
CA MET A 276 5.00 8.35 20.02
C MET A 276 4.10 8.09 21.23
N MET A 277 4.54 8.41 22.44
CA MET A 277 3.72 8.25 23.65
C MET A 277 2.46 9.13 23.59
N ALA A 278 2.58 10.37 23.12
CA ALA A 278 1.44 11.25 22.91
C ALA A 278 0.47 10.71 21.83
N ALA A 279 0.97 10.12 20.75
CA ALA A 279 0.16 9.46 19.73
C ALA A 279 -0.60 8.25 20.29
N ILE A 280 0.06 7.41 21.09
CA ILE A 280 -0.57 6.29 21.81
C ILE A 280 -1.71 6.80 22.70
N ALA A 281 -1.48 7.88 23.45
CA ALA A 281 -2.50 8.49 24.29
C ALA A 281 -3.70 8.97 23.48
N GLN A 282 -3.47 9.65 22.35
CA GLN A 282 -4.55 10.11 21.47
C GLN A 282 -5.37 8.95 20.92
N VAL A 283 -4.71 7.88 20.46
CA VAL A 283 -5.36 6.68 19.94
C VAL A 283 -6.24 6.02 21.00
N LEU A 284 -5.71 5.85 22.21
CA LEU A 284 -6.46 5.27 23.33
C LEU A 284 -7.62 6.16 23.78
N ALA A 285 -7.43 7.49 23.78
CA ALA A 285 -8.46 8.45 24.16
C ALA A 285 -9.68 8.42 23.24
N VAL A 286 -9.49 8.07 21.96
CA VAL A 286 -10.55 8.06 20.95
C VAL A 286 -11.01 6.64 20.57
N ASP A 287 -10.64 5.62 21.35
CA ASP A 287 -11.05 4.23 21.10
C ASP A 287 -12.59 4.11 21.09
N VAL A 288 -13.09 3.35 20.14
CA VAL A 288 -14.47 3.41 19.61
C VAL A 288 -15.29 2.19 20.03
N ARG A 289 -14.77 1.40 20.95
CA ARG A 289 -15.46 0.21 21.46
C ARG A 289 -16.83 0.57 22.03
N SER A 290 -17.78 -0.34 21.85
CA SER A 290 -19.10 -0.19 22.45
C SER A 290 -18.99 -0.15 23.98
N GLN A 291 -19.91 0.55 24.66
CA GLN A 291 -19.94 0.60 26.13
C GLN A 291 -19.88 -0.80 26.75
N MET A 292 -20.58 -1.78 26.17
CA MET A 292 -20.53 -3.18 26.62
C MET A 292 -19.13 -3.79 26.53
N GLN A 293 -18.38 -3.51 25.47
CA GLN A 293 -17.01 -3.99 25.32
C GLN A 293 -16.08 -3.29 26.32
N THR A 294 -16.23 -1.98 26.51
CA THR A 294 -15.47 -1.21 27.50
C THR A 294 -15.69 -1.76 28.91
N THR A 295 -16.94 -2.01 29.31
CA THR A 295 -17.26 -2.62 30.62
C THR A 295 -16.64 -4.02 30.78
N LYS A 296 -16.61 -4.83 29.73
CA LYS A 296 -15.98 -6.17 29.77
C LYS A 296 -14.46 -6.12 29.97
N MET A 297 -13.82 -5.01 29.63
CA MET A 297 -12.38 -4.77 29.76
C MET A 297 -11.99 -4.13 31.10
N GLN A 298 -12.94 -3.58 31.85
CA GLN A 298 -12.66 -2.94 33.13
C GLN A 298 -11.95 -3.91 34.08
N GLY A 299 -10.89 -3.43 34.74
CA GLY A 299 -10.06 -4.21 35.65
C GLY A 299 -9.25 -5.34 35.01
N LYS A 300 -9.23 -5.46 33.67
CA LYS A 300 -8.41 -6.43 32.94
C LYS A 300 -7.27 -5.75 32.21
N MET A 301 -6.15 -6.45 32.08
CA MET A 301 -5.04 -6.01 31.26
C MET A 301 -5.39 -6.15 29.78
N ASN A 302 -5.30 -5.05 29.04
CA ASN A 302 -5.54 -4.97 27.61
C ASN A 302 -4.24 -4.66 26.87
N LEU A 303 -4.22 -4.98 25.58
CA LEU A 303 -3.07 -4.80 24.71
C LEU A 303 -3.45 -3.97 23.49
N LEU A 304 -2.63 -2.98 23.18
CA LEU A 304 -2.64 -2.25 21.91
C LEU A 304 -1.29 -2.52 21.22
N VAL A 305 -1.35 -2.95 19.96
CA VAL A 305 -0.18 -3.03 19.08
C VAL A 305 -0.09 -1.70 18.34
N PHE A 306 1.02 -1.00 18.50
CA PHE A 306 1.25 0.31 17.88
C PHE A 306 2.69 0.38 17.41
N ASP A 307 2.89 0.65 16.12
CA ASP A 307 4.18 0.52 15.44
C ASP A 307 4.78 -0.87 15.73
N ASN A 308 5.99 -0.95 16.29
CA ASN A 308 6.63 -2.18 16.73
C ASN A 308 6.64 -2.38 18.24
N VAL A 309 5.69 -1.78 18.97
CA VAL A 309 5.56 -1.94 20.42
C VAL A 309 4.18 -2.46 20.83
N HIS A 310 4.15 -3.06 22.00
CA HIS A 310 2.98 -3.54 22.70
C HIS A 310 2.72 -2.66 23.92
N VAL A 311 1.60 -1.94 23.89
CA VAL A 311 1.14 -1.05 24.96
C VAL A 311 0.16 -1.81 25.84
N LYS A 312 0.52 -2.01 27.11
CA LYS A 312 -0.32 -2.64 28.13
C LYS A 312 -1.09 -1.58 28.90
N TYR A 313 -2.41 -1.70 28.94
CA TYR A 313 -3.26 -0.73 29.62
C TYR A 313 -4.48 -1.35 30.29
N THR A 314 -5.01 -0.70 31.32
CA THR A 314 -6.31 -1.03 31.94
C THR A 314 -7.33 0.04 31.63
N VAL A 315 -8.61 -0.35 31.69
CA VAL A 315 -9.72 0.60 31.75
C VAL A 315 -10.19 0.64 33.19
N GLU A 316 -10.18 1.84 33.77
CA GLU A 316 -10.58 2.10 35.15
C GLU A 316 -12.10 2.19 35.28
N ALA A 317 -12.61 2.17 36.53
CA ALA A 317 -14.05 2.23 36.80
C ALA A 317 -14.71 3.53 36.32
N ASP A 318 -13.95 4.63 36.26
CA ASP A 318 -14.38 5.94 35.73
C ASP A 318 -14.25 6.05 34.21
N ASN A 319 -13.91 4.96 33.52
CA ASN A 319 -13.59 4.88 32.08
C ASN A 319 -12.33 5.65 31.66
N SER A 320 -11.50 6.10 32.59
CA SER A 320 -10.14 6.52 32.27
C SER A 320 -9.27 5.30 31.94
N LEU A 321 -8.21 5.51 31.16
CA LEU A 321 -7.27 4.46 30.78
C LEU A 321 -5.93 4.72 31.46
N CYS A 322 -5.33 3.66 32.00
CA CYS A 322 -4.00 3.71 32.58
C CYS A 322 -3.05 2.82 31.78
N VAL A 323 -2.00 3.40 31.20
CA VAL A 323 -0.93 2.69 30.51
C VAL A 323 0.12 2.27 31.53
N HIS A 324 0.26 0.95 31.69
CA HIS A 324 1.12 0.33 32.71
C HIS A 324 2.51 0.01 32.20
N ASP A 325 2.65 -0.28 30.90
CA ASP A 325 3.94 -0.67 30.32
C ASP A 325 3.93 -0.58 28.78
N ILE A 326 5.11 -0.36 28.20
CA ILE A 326 5.37 -0.43 26.76
C ILE A 326 6.60 -1.31 26.55
N HIS A 327 6.44 -2.40 25.81
CA HIS A 327 7.51 -3.35 25.50
C HIS A 327 7.57 -3.63 24.00
N ALA A 328 8.69 -4.14 23.51
CA ALA A 328 8.84 -4.52 22.12
C ALA A 328 7.80 -5.57 21.70
N ALA A 329 7.20 -5.37 20.52
CA ALA A 329 6.46 -6.43 19.87
C ALA A 329 7.48 -7.51 19.46
N LEU A 330 7.46 -8.67 20.09
CA LEU A 330 8.27 -9.80 19.63
C LEU A 330 7.91 -10.07 18.17
N THR A 331 8.90 -10.08 17.27
CA THR A 331 8.72 -10.56 15.89
C THR A 331 8.01 -11.91 15.96
N PRO A 332 6.96 -12.15 15.15
CA PRO A 332 6.32 -13.45 15.16
C PRO A 332 7.35 -14.48 14.69
N SER A 333 7.86 -15.28 15.62
CA SER A 333 8.40 -16.59 15.29
C SER A 333 7.29 -17.33 14.54
N SER A 334 7.63 -17.85 13.37
CA SER A 334 6.76 -18.64 12.50
C SER A 334 6.22 -19.89 13.22
N SER A 335 5.20 -19.75 14.06
CA SER A 335 4.41 -20.83 14.66
C SER A 335 3.37 -20.30 15.66
N PHE A 336 2.30 -19.67 15.17
CA PHE A 336 1.04 -19.66 15.93
C PHE A 336 -0.11 -20.01 14.99
N THR A 337 -0.47 -21.29 15.03
CA THR A 337 -1.70 -21.82 14.44
C THR A 337 -2.90 -21.14 15.10
N SER A 338 -3.76 -20.60 14.25
CA SER A 338 -5.02 -19.96 14.59
C SER A 338 -5.93 -20.89 15.38
N GLY A 339 -6.12 -20.59 16.66
CA GLY A 339 -7.14 -21.21 17.51
C GLY A 339 -8.02 -20.15 18.14
N VAL A 340 -8.90 -19.51 17.36
CA VAL A 340 -10.03 -18.73 17.91
C VAL A 340 -11.25 -18.98 17.02
N GLY A 341 -12.22 -19.72 17.57
CA GLY A 341 -13.52 -19.97 16.97
C GLY A 341 -14.43 -18.72 16.98
N PRO A 342 -15.48 -18.71 16.15
CA PRO A 342 -16.33 -17.53 15.96
C PRO A 342 -17.26 -17.29 17.16
N LEU A 343 -17.33 -16.03 17.61
CA LEU A 343 -18.47 -15.47 18.35
C LEU A 343 -19.12 -14.37 17.51
#